data_AF-A0A453B9X3-F1
#
_entry.id   AF-A0A453B9X3-F1
#
_cell.length_a   1.000
_cell.length_b   1.000
_cell.length_c   1.000
_cell.angle_alpha   90.00
_cell.angle_beta   90.00
_cell.angle_gamma   90.00
#
_symmetry.space_group_name_H-M   'P 1'
#
loop_
_entity.id
_entity.type
_entity.pdbx_description
1 polymer ?
#
loop_
_entity_poly.entity_id
_entity_poly.type
_entity_poly.pdbx_seq_one_letter_code
_entity_poly.pdbx_strand_id
1 'polypeptide(L)'
;MQYFAFASFLGLVFCLFWNVVAVTSAWIKGEGVKIWLLAIIYFISGVPGAYVLWYRPLYNAMRTDSALKFGLFFLLYLFHIIFVVFAAVAPPAVFEGKSLAGILPAIDLISVNALVGIFYFIGFGLFALESLLSIWVIQQVYMYFRGSGKAAEMKRDATRGAMRAAF
;
A
#
# COMPACT_ATOMS: atom_id res chain seq x y z
N MET A 1 -1.59 -17.56 -4.75
CA MET A 1 -2.38 -16.44 -4.18
C MET A 1 -1.76 -15.85 -2.91
N GLN A 2 -1.57 -16.61 -1.82
CA GLN A 2 -0.94 -16.07 -0.60
C GLN A 2 0.47 -15.50 -0.83
N TYR A 3 1.27 -16.14 -1.69
CA TYR A 3 2.59 -15.63 -2.08
C TYR A 3 2.54 -14.27 -2.79
N PHE A 4 1.47 -13.95 -3.53
CA PHE A 4 1.36 -12.68 -4.26
C PHE A 4 1.07 -11.52 -3.31
N ALA A 5 0.18 -11.73 -2.33
CA ALA A 5 -0.05 -10.75 -1.28
C ALA A 5 1.14 -10.62 -0.33
N PHE A 6 1.87 -11.70 -0.06
CA PHE A 6 3.14 -11.63 0.66
C PHE A 6 4.19 -10.81 -0.12
N ALA A 7 4.26 -10.98 -1.44
CA ALA A 7 5.17 -10.22 -2.29
C ALA A 7 4.86 -8.71 -2.25
N SER A 8 3.59 -8.30 -2.37
CA SER A 8 3.21 -6.89 -2.19
C SER A 8 3.47 -6.39 -0.76
N PHE A 9 3.33 -7.25 0.25
CA PHE A 9 3.64 -6.83 1.62
C PHE A 9 5.12 -6.52 1.80
N LEU A 10 5.99 -7.41 1.30
CA LEU A 10 7.43 -7.21 1.24
C LEU A 10 7.81 -6.00 0.39
N GLY A 11 7.14 -5.81 -0.75
CA GLY A 11 7.35 -4.67 -1.63
C GLY A 11 7.04 -3.35 -0.94
N LEU A 12 5.94 -3.25 -0.20
CA LEU A 12 5.64 -2.09 0.65
C LEU A 12 6.71 -1.86 1.72
N VAL A 13 7.15 -2.91 2.43
CA VAL A 13 8.23 -2.80 3.43
C VAL A 13 9.49 -2.23 2.79
N PHE A 14 9.85 -2.73 1.61
CA PHE A 14 11.02 -2.27 0.88
C PHE A 14 10.88 -0.82 0.40
N CYS A 15 9.70 -0.43 -0.12
CA CYS A 15 9.40 0.95 -0.50
C CYS A 15 9.54 1.91 0.68
N LEU A 16 8.93 1.59 1.82
CA LEU A 16 8.97 2.45 3.00
C LEU A 16 10.35 2.48 3.65
N PHE A 17 11.09 1.37 3.63
CA PHE A 17 12.49 1.34 4.08
C PHE A 17 13.36 2.26 3.22
N TRP A 18 13.26 2.14 1.89
CA TRP A 18 13.97 3.02 0.97
C TRP A 18 13.54 4.48 1.14
N ASN A 19 12.25 4.74 1.39
CA ASN A 19 11.74 6.07 1.68
C ASN A 19 12.47 6.70 2.89
N VAL A 20 12.65 5.95 3.98
CA VAL A 20 13.42 6.42 5.14
C VAL A 20 14.86 6.75 4.74
N VAL A 21 15.52 5.90 3.94
CA VAL A 21 16.89 6.15 3.45
C VAL A 21 16.97 7.43 2.61
N ALA A 22 16.07 7.58 1.64
CA ALA A 22 16.00 8.75 0.75
C ALA A 22 15.77 10.03 1.55
N VAL A 23 14.76 10.05 2.42
CA VAL A 23 14.42 11.24 3.23
C VAL A 23 15.49 11.54 4.29
N THR A 24 16.19 10.52 4.80
CA THR A 24 17.36 10.74 5.68
C THR A 24 18.48 11.46 4.93
N SER A 25 18.74 11.09 3.67
CA SER A 25 19.73 11.81 2.85
C SER A 25 19.33 13.27 2.61
N ALA A 26 18.04 13.52 2.39
CA ALA A 26 17.49 14.86 2.22
C ALA A 26 17.63 15.70 3.49
N TRP A 27 17.30 15.13 4.65
CA TRP A 27 17.45 15.78 5.95
C TRP A 27 18.91 16.13 6.27
N ILE A 28 19.85 15.22 6.04
CA ILE A 28 21.29 15.47 6.21
C ILE A 28 21.77 16.61 5.29
N LYS A 29 21.13 16.80 4.14
CA LYS A 29 21.42 17.89 3.18
C LYS A 29 20.65 19.18 3.45
N GLY A 30 19.95 19.29 4.57
CA GLY A 30 19.33 20.54 5.05
C GLY A 30 17.82 20.63 4.85
N GLU A 31 17.15 19.58 4.36
CA GLU A 31 15.69 19.53 4.35
C GLU A 31 15.13 19.40 5.78
N GLY A 32 13.88 19.82 5.99
CA GLY A 32 13.31 19.95 7.34
C GLY A 32 13.17 18.63 8.12
N VAL A 33 13.39 18.67 9.44
CA VAL A 33 13.21 17.48 10.31
C VAL A 33 11.79 16.89 10.25
N LYS A 34 10.79 17.71 9.93
CA LYS A 34 9.39 17.28 9.80
C LYS A 34 9.20 16.21 8.72
N ILE A 35 9.85 16.35 7.55
CA ILE A 35 9.72 15.36 6.47
C ILE A 35 10.34 14.03 6.87
N TRP A 36 11.44 14.07 7.63
CA TRP A 36 12.12 12.89 8.14
C TRP A 36 11.31 12.15 9.21
N LEU A 37 10.71 12.87 10.15
CA LEU A 37 9.80 12.28 11.13
C LEU A 37 8.59 11.60 10.47
N LEU A 38 8.02 12.23 9.44
CA LEU A 38 6.92 11.64 8.67
C LEU A 38 7.34 10.33 7.98
N ALA A 39 8.53 10.28 7.37
CA ALA A 39 9.05 9.06 6.75
C ALA A 39 9.18 7.90 7.77
N ILE A 40 9.63 8.18 8.99
CA ILE A 40 9.70 7.20 10.08
C ILE A 40 8.29 6.75 10.50
N ILE A 41 7.35 7.68 10.64
CA ILE A 41 5.96 7.36 10.98
C ILE A 41 5.36 6.44 9.91
N TYR A 42 5.58 6.71 8.63
CA TYR A 42 5.09 5.84 7.54
C TYR A 42 5.66 4.43 7.65
N PHE A 43 6.94 4.28 7.98
CA PHE A 43 7.54 2.96 8.16
C PHE A 43 6.97 2.21 9.38
N ILE A 44 6.97 2.85 10.55
CA ILE A 44 6.54 2.23 11.82
C ILE A 44 5.03 1.94 11.83
N SER A 45 4.20 2.77 11.20
CA SER A 45 2.75 2.54 11.15
C SER A 45 2.31 1.76 9.91
N GLY A 46 2.90 2.04 8.75
CA GLY A 46 2.52 1.45 7.48
C GLY A 46 2.81 -0.03 7.40
N VAL A 47 3.96 -0.49 7.93
CA VAL A 47 4.32 -1.92 7.90
C VAL A 47 3.41 -2.76 8.80
N PRO A 48 3.22 -2.46 10.10
CA PRO A 48 2.27 -3.19 10.93
C PRO A 48 0.83 -3.02 10.45
N GLY A 49 0.46 -1.82 9.97
CA GLY A 49 -0.86 -1.54 9.41
C GLY A 49 -1.17 -2.43 8.23
N ALA A 50 -0.27 -2.54 7.26
CA ALA A 50 -0.45 -3.43 6.11
C ALA A 50 -0.58 -4.91 6.51
N TYR A 51 0.23 -5.35 7.48
CA TYR A 51 0.16 -6.71 8.00
C TYR A 51 -1.22 -7.03 8.59
N VAL A 52 -1.72 -6.13 9.46
CA VAL A 52 -2.99 -6.33 10.18
C VAL A 52 -4.21 -6.11 9.28
N LEU A 53 -4.17 -5.11 8.39
CA LEU A 53 -5.33 -4.66 7.64
C LEU A 53 -5.62 -5.51 6.41
N TRP A 54 -4.63 -6.02 5.69
CA TRP A 54 -4.93 -6.75 4.45
C TRP A 54 -4.16 -8.06 4.30
N TYR A 55 -2.90 -8.15 4.75
CA TYR A 55 -2.15 -9.40 4.62
C TYR A 55 -2.74 -10.52 5.50
N ARG A 56 -2.89 -10.26 6.80
CA ARG A 56 -3.45 -11.22 7.76
C ARG A 56 -4.92 -11.56 7.44
N PRO A 57 -5.81 -10.60 7.10
CA PRO A 57 -7.17 -10.91 6.68
C PRO A 57 -7.24 -11.79 5.44
N LEU A 58 -6.41 -11.54 4.41
CA LEU A 58 -6.36 -12.41 3.24
C LEU A 58 -5.84 -13.81 3.58
N TYR A 59 -4.76 -13.90 4.36
CA TYR A 59 -4.23 -15.18 4.81
C TYR A 59 -5.32 -16.00 5.52
N ASN A 60 -6.06 -15.37 6.45
CA ASN A 60 -7.17 -15.98 7.15
C ASN A 60 -8.35 -16.32 6.22
N ALA A 61 -8.65 -15.48 5.23
CA ALA A 61 -9.73 -15.71 4.26
C ALA A 61 -9.46 -16.96 3.41
N MET A 62 -8.21 -17.14 2.98
CA MET A 62 -7.78 -18.32 2.23
C MET A 62 -7.83 -19.59 3.08
N ARG A 63 -7.53 -19.51 4.39
CA ARG A 63 -7.52 -20.67 5.29
C ARG A 63 -8.92 -21.08 5.78
N THR A 64 -9.79 -20.12 6.06
CA THR A 64 -11.14 -20.38 6.61
C THR A 64 -12.24 -20.30 5.56
N ASP A 65 -11.88 -20.21 4.29
CA ASP A 65 -12.74 -20.07 3.12
C ASP A 65 -13.78 -18.92 3.14
N SER A 66 -13.71 -18.01 4.11
CA SER A 66 -14.77 -17.05 4.44
C SER A 66 -14.88 -15.89 3.45
N ALA A 67 -16.04 -15.77 2.78
CA ALA A 67 -16.31 -14.71 1.82
C ALA A 67 -16.29 -13.28 2.41
N LEU A 68 -16.75 -13.11 3.66
CA LEU A 68 -16.70 -11.81 4.35
C LEU A 68 -15.26 -11.30 4.55
N LYS A 69 -14.32 -12.21 4.86
CA LYS A 69 -12.90 -11.85 5.00
C LYS A 69 -12.26 -11.45 3.67
N PHE A 70 -12.70 -12.06 2.55
CA PHE A 70 -12.32 -11.59 1.22
C PHE A 70 -12.85 -10.18 0.94
N GLY A 71 -14.11 -9.90 1.28
CA GLY A 71 -14.70 -8.56 1.15
C GLY A 71 -13.91 -7.49 1.91
N LEU A 72 -13.56 -7.76 3.17
CA LEU A 72 -12.74 -6.87 3.99
C LEU A 72 -11.33 -6.67 3.41
N PHE A 73 -10.72 -7.74 2.88
CA PHE A 73 -9.45 -7.63 2.18
C PHE A 73 -9.55 -6.67 0.99
N PHE A 74 -10.55 -6.81 0.11
CA PHE A 74 -10.68 -5.93 -1.06
C PHE A 74 -10.81 -4.45 -0.66
N LEU A 75 -11.61 -4.16 0.36
CA LEU A 75 -11.78 -2.79 0.85
C LEU A 75 -10.46 -2.21 1.39
N LEU A 76 -9.77 -2.94 2.26
CA LEU A 76 -8.53 -2.45 2.89
C LEU A 76 -7.35 -2.41 1.91
N TYR A 77 -7.32 -3.33 0.96
CA TYR A 77 -6.30 -3.37 -0.09
C TYR A 77 -6.49 -2.25 -1.13
N LEU A 78 -7.72 -1.78 -1.35
CA LEU A 78 -7.98 -0.59 -2.18
C LEU A 78 -7.31 0.66 -1.58
N PHE A 79 -7.41 0.86 -0.26
CA PHE A 79 -6.70 1.96 0.42
C PHE A 79 -5.19 1.83 0.28
N HIS A 80 -4.65 0.61 0.33
CA HIS A 80 -3.23 0.37 0.08
C HIS A 80 -2.84 0.75 -1.36
N ILE A 81 -3.61 0.36 -2.38
CA ILE A 81 -3.36 0.76 -3.79
C ILE A 81 -3.36 2.29 -3.93
N ILE A 82 -4.38 2.96 -3.37
CA ILE A 82 -4.47 4.42 -3.38
C ILE A 82 -3.22 5.03 -2.73
N PHE A 83 -2.79 4.51 -1.59
CA PHE A 83 -1.60 4.98 -0.89
C PHE A 83 -0.32 4.82 -1.73
N VAL A 84 -0.06 3.66 -2.33
CA VAL A 84 1.19 3.44 -3.09
C VAL A 84 1.23 4.24 -4.40
N VAL A 85 0.08 4.42 -5.06
CA VAL A 85 -0.04 5.30 -6.24
C VAL A 85 0.17 6.75 -5.84
N PHE A 86 -0.44 7.17 -4.73
CA PHE A 86 -0.24 8.50 -4.18
C PHE A 86 1.23 8.75 -3.81
N ALA A 87 1.89 7.78 -3.19
CA ALA A 87 3.30 7.86 -2.81
C ALA A 87 4.25 7.91 -4.02
N ALA A 88 3.92 7.21 -5.10
CA ALA A 88 4.67 7.31 -6.36
C ALA A 88 4.63 8.74 -6.93
N VAL A 89 3.50 9.43 -6.82
CA VAL A 89 3.38 10.83 -7.29
C VAL A 89 3.98 11.81 -6.27
N ALA A 90 3.66 11.63 -4.99
CA ALA A 90 3.98 12.50 -3.86
C ALA A 90 3.63 13.99 -4.13
N PRO A 91 2.34 14.33 -4.33
CA PRO A 91 1.93 15.70 -4.61
C PRO A 91 2.26 16.65 -3.45
N PRO A 92 2.79 17.86 -3.72
CA PRO A 92 3.36 18.74 -2.70
C PRO A 92 2.35 19.28 -1.69
N ALA A 93 1.07 19.32 -2.06
CA ALA A 93 -0.01 19.86 -1.23
C ALA A 93 -0.37 18.98 -0.03
N VAL A 94 0.03 17.70 -0.02
CA VAL A 94 -0.42 16.73 0.98
C VAL A 94 0.82 16.05 1.57
N PHE A 95 0.89 15.96 2.91
CA PHE A 95 1.96 15.30 3.66
C PHE A 95 3.36 15.93 3.60
N GLU A 96 3.52 17.24 3.38
CA GLU A 96 4.83 17.89 3.25
C GLU A 96 5.65 17.23 2.12
N GLY A 97 5.34 17.59 0.87
CA GLY A 97 5.66 16.88 -0.39
C GLY A 97 6.97 16.13 -0.59
N LYS A 98 7.99 16.38 0.23
CA LYS A 98 9.29 15.69 0.22
C LYS A 98 9.38 14.52 1.22
N SER A 99 8.35 14.26 2.03
CA SER A 99 8.33 13.14 3.00
C SER A 99 8.16 11.76 2.36
N LEU A 100 7.72 11.71 1.11
CA LEU A 100 7.63 10.53 0.27
C LEU A 100 8.55 10.68 -0.93
N ALA A 101 9.31 9.63 -1.24
CA ALA A 101 10.22 9.54 -2.37
C ALA A 101 9.45 9.30 -3.68
N GLY A 102 8.56 10.22 -4.06
CA GLY A 102 7.81 10.19 -5.31
C GLY A 102 8.48 11.01 -6.43
N ILE A 103 7.88 10.98 -7.62
CA ILE A 103 8.44 11.64 -8.81
C ILE A 103 8.52 13.16 -8.68
N LEU A 104 7.52 13.80 -8.08
CA LEU A 104 7.48 15.26 -7.94
C LEU A 104 8.61 15.78 -7.04
N PRO A 105 8.83 15.25 -5.81
CA PRO A 105 9.97 15.65 -5.00
C PRO A 105 11.31 15.19 -5.60
N ALA A 106 11.35 14.10 -6.38
CA ALA A 106 12.58 13.71 -7.10
C ALA A 106 13.03 14.78 -8.10
N ILE A 107 12.09 15.31 -8.89
CA ILE A 107 12.35 16.38 -9.86
C ILE A 107 12.72 17.69 -9.16
N ASP A 108 12.09 18.02 -8.03
CA ASP A 108 12.43 19.21 -7.26
C ASP A 108 13.87 19.12 -6.71
N LEU A 109 14.21 17.99 -6.09
CA LEU A 109 15.47 17.80 -5.38
C LEU A 109 16.67 17.55 -6.30
N ILE A 110 16.48 17.02 -7.52
CA ILE A 110 17.61 16.75 -8.44
C ILE A 110 18.36 18.03 -8.83
N SER A 111 17.66 19.16 -8.91
CA SER A 111 18.25 20.45 -9.26
C SER A 111 19.05 21.07 -8.10
N VAL A 112 18.74 20.69 -6.86
CA VAL A 112 19.40 21.17 -5.64
C VAL A 112 20.57 20.25 -5.25
N ASN A 113 20.32 18.94 -5.25
CA ASN A 113 21.30 17.93 -4.93
C ASN A 113 21.06 16.65 -5.75
N ALA A 114 21.95 16.40 -6.70
CA ALA A 114 21.82 15.24 -7.59
C ALA A 114 21.75 13.90 -6.84
N LEU A 115 22.49 13.72 -5.75
CA LEU A 115 22.48 12.48 -4.98
C LEU A 115 21.10 12.24 -4.32
N VAL A 116 20.55 13.28 -3.68
CA VAL A 116 19.22 13.19 -3.04
C VAL A 116 18.15 12.95 -4.09
N GLY A 117 18.19 13.67 -5.23
CA GLY A 117 17.26 13.45 -6.33
C GLY A 117 17.31 12.02 -6.88
N ILE A 118 18.51 11.43 -7.07
CA ILE A 118 18.65 10.02 -7.50
C ILE A 118 18.00 9.07 -6.49
N PHE A 119 18.21 9.29 -5.19
CA PHE A 119 17.60 8.44 -4.16
C PHE A 119 16.07 8.51 -4.21
N TYR A 120 15.52 9.70 -4.46
CA TYR A 120 14.07 9.89 -4.64
C TYR A 120 13.56 9.24 -5.94
N PHE A 121 14.30 9.30 -7.04
CA PHE A 121 13.94 8.58 -8.27
C PHE A 121 13.92 7.06 -8.10
N ILE A 122 14.86 6.51 -7.32
CA ILE A 122 14.82 5.08 -6.97
C ILE A 122 13.56 4.79 -6.15
N GLY A 123 13.23 5.61 -5.16
CA GLY A 123 12.00 5.48 -4.38
C GLY A 123 10.74 5.53 -5.25
N PHE A 124 10.70 6.43 -6.22
CA PHE A 124 9.62 6.52 -7.19
C PHE A 124 9.48 5.22 -7.99
N GLY A 125 10.59 4.68 -8.49
CA GLY A 125 10.60 3.40 -9.19
C GLY A 125 10.05 2.26 -8.32
N LEU A 126 10.41 2.22 -7.04
CA LEU A 126 9.89 1.22 -6.10
C LEU A 126 8.38 1.37 -5.87
N PHE A 127 7.89 2.58 -5.58
CA PHE A 127 6.45 2.82 -5.40
C PHE A 127 5.64 2.59 -6.66
N ALA A 128 6.19 2.89 -7.84
CA ALA A 128 5.56 2.61 -9.12
C ALA A 128 5.45 1.10 -9.38
N LEU A 129 6.53 0.35 -9.14
CA LEU A 129 6.52 -1.12 -9.26
C LEU A 129 5.57 -1.76 -8.24
N GLU A 130 5.55 -1.27 -7.00
CA GLU A 130 4.61 -1.74 -5.97
C GLU A 130 3.16 -1.43 -6.36
N SER A 131 2.89 -0.26 -6.96
CA SER A 131 1.55 0.06 -7.46
C SER A 131 1.08 -0.93 -8.53
N LEU A 132 1.95 -1.26 -9.49
CA LEU A 132 1.65 -2.24 -10.54
C LEU A 132 1.45 -3.64 -9.95
N LEU A 133 2.32 -4.06 -9.03
CA LEU A 133 2.21 -5.33 -8.33
C LEU A 133 0.88 -5.41 -7.57
N SER A 134 0.50 -4.37 -6.83
CA SER A 134 -0.74 -4.35 -6.05
C SER A 134 -1.99 -4.37 -6.92
N ILE A 135 -1.99 -3.67 -8.05
CA ILE A 135 -3.08 -3.77 -9.04
C ILE A 135 -3.18 -5.20 -9.60
N TRP A 136 -2.05 -5.85 -9.87
CA TRP A 136 -2.05 -7.23 -10.33
C TRP A 136 -2.54 -8.20 -9.24
N VAL A 137 -2.12 -8.04 -7.98
CA VAL A 137 -2.54 -8.87 -6.84
C VAL A 137 -4.07 -8.81 -6.65
N ILE A 138 -4.66 -7.61 -6.66
CA ILE A 138 -6.11 -7.49 -6.46
C ILE A 138 -6.90 -8.15 -7.60
N GLN A 139 -6.41 -8.07 -8.84
CA GLN A 139 -7.00 -8.78 -9.98
C GLN A 139 -6.94 -10.29 -9.79
N GLN A 140 -5.80 -10.84 -9.38
CA GLN A 140 -5.66 -12.28 -9.11
C GLN A 140 -6.62 -12.77 -8.02
N VAL A 141 -6.69 -12.04 -6.90
CA VAL A 141 -7.58 -12.39 -5.79
C VAL A 141 -9.05 -12.25 -6.19
N TYR A 142 -9.40 -11.23 -6.97
CA TYR A 142 -10.75 -11.03 -7.49
C TYR A 142 -11.18 -12.17 -8.43
N MET A 143 -10.32 -12.57 -9.36
CA MET A 143 -10.60 -13.69 -10.26
C MET A 143 -10.80 -15.00 -9.49
N TYR A 144 -9.98 -15.26 -8.47
CA TYR A 144 -10.16 -16.41 -7.58
C TYR A 144 -11.48 -16.35 -6.80
N PHE A 145 -11.82 -15.20 -6.22
CA PHE A 145 -13.06 -15.01 -5.46
C PHE A 145 -14.31 -15.19 -6.33
N ARG A 146 -14.28 -14.70 -7.57
CA ARG A 146 -15.39 -14.84 -8.53
C ARG A 146 -15.50 -16.27 -9.08
N GLY A 147 -14.38 -16.92 -9.38
CA GLY A 147 -14.35 -18.28 -9.91
C GLY A 147 -14.73 -19.36 -8.88
N SER A 148 -14.57 -19.09 -7.58
CA SER A 148 -14.87 -20.04 -6.49
C SER A 148 -16.33 -20.05 -6.05
N GLY A 149 -17.23 -19.29 -6.68
CA GLY A 149 -18.66 -19.23 -6.29
C GLY A 149 -18.96 -18.45 -5.00
N LYS A 150 -17.93 -18.02 -4.27
CA LYS A 150 -18.02 -17.27 -3.00
C LYS A 150 -18.77 -15.95 -3.12
N ALA A 151 -18.70 -15.31 -4.27
CA ALA A 151 -19.48 -14.10 -4.55
C ALA A 151 -21.00 -14.38 -4.47
N ALA A 152 -21.45 -15.54 -4.95
CA ALA A 152 -22.85 -15.94 -4.90
C ALA A 152 -23.26 -16.39 -3.49
N GLU A 153 -22.37 -17.09 -2.77
CA GLU A 153 -22.57 -17.46 -1.37
C GLU A 153 -22.73 -16.22 -0.47
N MET A 154 -21.82 -15.26 -0.59
CA MET A 154 -21.88 -13.99 0.17
C MET A 154 -23.18 -13.23 -0.08
N LYS A 155 -23.65 -13.21 -1.33
CA LYS A 155 -24.95 -12.59 -1.68
C LYS A 155 -26.11 -13.31 -0.97
N ARG A 156 -26.13 -14.64 -0.99
CA ARG A 156 -27.18 -15.44 -0.33
C ARG A 156 -27.16 -15.27 1.18
N ASP A 157 -25.99 -15.26 1.80
CA ASP A 157 -25.83 -15.07 3.24
C ASP A 157 -26.21 -13.66 3.69
N ALA A 158 -25.85 -12.64 2.92
CA ALA A 158 -26.30 -11.26 3.17
C ALA A 158 -27.83 -11.13 3.09
N THR A 159 -28.46 -11.76 2.09
CA THR A 159 -29.93 -11.79 1.98
C THR A 159 -30.55 -12.50 3.19
N ARG A 160 -30.00 -13.65 3.60
CA ARG A 160 -30.49 -14.39 4.77
C ARG A 160 -30.31 -13.61 6.08
N GLY A 161 -29.19 -12.91 6.23
CA GLY A 161 -28.91 -12.06 7.39
C GLY A 161 -29.86 -10.86 7.48
N ALA A 162 -30.10 -10.18 6.36
CA ALA A 162 -31.05 -9.07 6.30
C ALA A 162 -32.49 -9.52 6.63
N MET A 163 -32.91 -10.69 6.12
CA MET A 163 -34.20 -11.28 6.46
C MET A 163 -34.32 -11.56 7.95
N ARG A 164 -33.28 -12.15 8.58
CA ARG A 164 -33.28 -12.42 10.03
C ARG A 164 -33.28 -11.17 10.91
N ALA A 165 -32.81 -10.03 10.40
CA ALA A 165 -32.83 -8.76 11.12
C ALA A 165 -34.16 -7.99 10.94
N ALA A 166 -35.00 -8.41 10.00
CA ALA A 166 -36.28 -7.78 9.66
C ALA A 166 -37.51 -8.47 10.31
N PHE A 167 -37.32 -9.64 10.93
CA PHE A 167 -38.32 -10.37 11.71
C PHE A 167 -37.83 -10.55 13.15
#